data_AF-A0A954XCF5-F1
#
_entry.id   AF-A0A954XCF5-F1
#
_cell.length_a   1.000
_cell.length_b   1.000
_cell.length_c   1.000
_cell.angle_alpha   90.00
_cell.angle_beta   90.00
_cell.angle_gamma   90.00
#
_symmetry.space_group_name_H-M   'P 1'
#
loop_
_entity.id
_entity.type
_entity.pdbx_description
1 polymer ?
#
loop_
_entity_poly.entity_id
_entity_poly.type
_entity_poly.pdbx_seq_one_letter_code
_entity_poly.pdbx_strand_id
1 'polypeptide(L)'
;MAVVAQDSVVRIVRLDDGSAEEFARHSGVANDLLWSTDGKHLNVLFDGELERRSWPDGELIWSVPLAGHSVQSLVESPDGA
;
A
#
# COMPACT_ATOMS: atom_id res chain seq x y z
N MET A 1 0.16 11.61 10.03
CA MET A 1 -0.73 10.78 9.20
C MET A 1 -0.32 9.33 9.38
N ALA A 2 -1.25 8.40 9.39
CA ALA A 2 -0.98 6.96 9.35
C ALA A 2 -1.71 6.34 8.17
N VAL A 3 -1.22 5.19 7.70
CA VAL A 3 -1.91 4.35 6.73
C VAL A 3 -2.24 3.05 7.41
N VAL A 4 -3.47 2.60 7.24
CA VAL A 4 -3.93 1.32 7.78
C VAL A 4 -4.60 0.54 6.67
N ALA A 5 -4.39 -0.77 6.67
CA ALA A 5 -5.20 -1.66 5.86
C ALA A 5 -6.11 -2.48 6.77
N GLN A 6 -7.38 -2.59 6.39
CA GLN A 6 -8.34 -3.47 7.01
C GLN A 6 -9.14 -4.15 5.91
N ASP A 7 -9.14 -5.48 5.94
CA ASP A 7 -9.67 -6.31 4.87
C ASP A 7 -9.02 -5.91 3.53
N SER A 8 -9.83 -5.62 2.51
CA SER A 8 -9.35 -5.20 1.20
C SER A 8 -9.28 -3.68 1.01
N VAL A 9 -9.36 -2.89 2.08
CA VAL A 9 -9.40 -1.43 2.02
C VAL A 9 -8.20 -0.83 2.73
N VAL A 10 -7.46 0.01 2.01
CA VAL A 10 -6.42 0.87 2.56
C VAL A 10 -7.04 2.23 2.87
N ARG A 11 -6.76 2.75 4.07
CA ARG A 11 -7.25 4.03 4.55
C ARG A 11 -6.10 4.92 4.99
N ILE A 12 -6.30 6.22 4.79
CA ILE A 12 -5.45 7.25 5.37
C ILE A 12 -6.11 7.77 6.62
N VAL A 13 -5.36 7.85 7.71
CA VAL A 13 -5.81 8.36 8.98
C VAL A 13 -5.08 9.66 9.30
N ARG A 14 -5.84 10.75 9.48
CA ARG A 14 -5.33 12.00 10.04
C ARG A 14 -5.11 11.80 11.53
N LEU A 15 -3.91 12.11 12.01
CA LEU A 15 -3.55 11.86 13.41
C LEU A 15 -4.15 12.90 14.36
N ASP A 16 -4.44 14.09 13.85
CA ASP A 16 -4.88 15.22 14.65
C ASP A 16 -6.30 15.02 15.19
N ASP A 17 -7.17 14.38 14.40
CA ASP A 17 -8.59 14.17 14.72
C ASP A 17 -9.07 12.72 14.59
N GLY A 18 -8.20 11.81 14.13
CA GLY A 18 -8.54 10.40 13.92
C GLY A 18 -9.46 10.14 12.71
N SER A 19 -9.74 11.15 11.88
CA SER A 19 -10.56 10.97 10.69
C SER A 19 -9.86 10.05 9.68
N ALA A 20 -10.63 9.19 9.04
CA ALA A 20 -10.13 8.21 8.09
C ALA A 20 -10.86 8.30 6.75
N GLU A 21 -10.10 8.31 5.66
CA GLU A 21 -10.61 8.31 4.29
C GLU A 21 -10.14 7.06 3.53
N GLU A 22 -10.99 6.53 2.65
CA GLU A 22 -10.61 5.40 1.78
C GLU A 22 -9.57 5.90 0.76
N PHE A 23 -8.42 5.26 0.76
CA PHE A 23 -7.33 5.54 -0.18
C PHE A 23 -7.46 4.67 -1.44
N ALA A 24 -7.68 3.38 -1.22
CA ALA A 24 -7.76 2.39 -2.26
C ALA A 24 -8.50 1.14 -1.78
N ARG A 25 -9.19 0.49 -2.72
CA ARG A 25 -9.77 -0.83 -2.55
C ARG A 25 -9.06 -1.83 -3.45
N HIS A 26 -8.71 -2.96 -2.86
CA HIS A 26 -7.99 -4.06 -3.48
C HIS A 26 -8.91 -5.28 -3.60
N SER A 27 -8.49 -6.26 -4.39
CA SER A 27 -9.22 -7.53 -4.58
C SER A 27 -9.05 -8.50 -3.40
N GLY A 28 -8.00 -8.30 -2.60
CA GLY A 28 -7.58 -9.18 -1.52
C GLY A 28 -7.23 -8.46 -0.23
N VAL A 29 -6.92 -9.22 0.82
CA VAL A 29 -6.50 -8.66 2.11
C VAL A 29 -5.06 -8.16 2.00
N ALA A 30 -4.82 -6.92 2.44
CA ALA A 30 -3.46 -6.40 2.48
C ALA A 30 -2.66 -7.08 3.60
N ASN A 31 -1.52 -7.65 3.21
CA ASN A 31 -0.57 -8.29 4.10
C ASN A 31 0.51 -7.30 4.58
N ASP A 32 0.88 -6.33 3.73
CA ASP A 32 1.89 -5.33 4.08
C ASP A 32 1.66 -3.99 3.33
N LEU A 33 2.15 -2.91 3.92
CA LEU A 33 2.09 -1.55 3.41
C LEU A 33 3.45 -0.88 3.56
N LEU A 34 3.99 -0.38 2.45
CA LEU A 34 5.32 0.22 2.43
C LEU A 34 5.33 1.53 1.66
N TRP A 35 5.61 2.62 2.37
CA TRP A 35 5.86 3.92 1.76
C TRP A 35 7.14 3.89 0.94
N SER A 36 7.10 4.52 -0.23
CA SER A 36 8.33 4.82 -0.94
C SER A 36 9.20 5.79 -0.16
N THR A 37 10.51 5.66 -0.28
CA THR A 37 11.50 6.56 0.37
C THR A 37 11.33 8.03 -0.03
N ASP A 38 10.80 8.30 -1.21
CA ASP A 38 10.48 9.65 -1.69
C ASP A 38 9.12 10.19 -1.17
N GLY A 39 8.34 9.36 -0.48
CA GLY A 39 7.04 9.70 0.10
C GLY A 39 5.92 9.95 -0.90
N LYS A 40 6.12 9.65 -2.20
CA LYS A 40 5.14 9.90 -3.26
C LYS A 40 4.27 8.71 -3.59
N HIS A 41 4.63 7.53 -3.06
CA HIS A 41 3.99 6.29 -3.43
C HIS A 41 3.77 5.40 -2.22
N LEU A 42 2.72 4.60 -2.30
CA LEU A 42 2.44 3.53 -1.36
C LEU A 42 2.44 2.20 -2.10
N ASN A 43 3.29 1.28 -1.67
CA ASN A 43 3.27 -0.10 -2.12
C ASN A 43 2.32 -0.91 -1.22
N VAL A 44 1.44 -1.70 -1.84
CA VAL A 44 0.46 -2.55 -1.14
C VAL A 44 0.66 -3.98 -1.60
N LEU A 45 0.94 -4.88 -0.66
CA LEU A 45 1.04 -6.31 -0.91
C LEU A 45 -0.26 -7.00 -0.46
N PHE A 46 -0.93 -7.72 -1.35
CA PHE A 46 -2.17 -8.45 -1.04
C PHE A 46 -2.30 -9.66 -1.96
N ASP A 47 -2.78 -10.80 -1.48
CA ASP A 47 -3.12 -12.00 -2.27
C ASP A 47 -2.15 -12.38 -3.41
N GLY A 48 -0.84 -12.24 -3.19
CA GLY A 48 0.18 -12.55 -4.20
C GLY A 48 0.26 -11.51 -5.33
N GLU A 49 -0.23 -10.30 -5.11
CA GLU A 49 -0.08 -9.13 -5.97
C GLU A 49 0.62 -8.02 -5.19
N LEU A 50 1.47 -7.27 -5.89
CA LEU A 50 2.07 -6.05 -5.39
C LEU A 50 1.63 -4.90 -6.28
N GLU A 51 0.97 -3.91 -5.68
CA GLU A 51 0.61 -2.66 -6.35
C GLU A 51 1.45 -1.51 -5.83
N ARG A 52 1.76 -0.56 -6.71
CA ARG A 52 2.21 0.78 -6.33
C ARG A 52 1.14 1.79 -6.68
N ARG A 53 0.77 2.61 -5.69
CA ARG A 53 -0.21 3.68 -5.84
C ARG A 53 0.39 5.05 -5.60
N SER A 54 -0.13 6.04 -6.31
CA SER A 54 0.22 7.46 -6.16
C SER A 54 -0.37 8.05 -4.88
N TRP A 55 0.42 8.84 -4.17
CA TRP A 55 -0.05 9.70 -3.09
C TRP A 55 -0.27 11.13 -3.63
N PRO A 56 -1.40 11.80 -3.31
CA PRO A 56 -2.46 11.43 -2.37
C PRO A 56 -3.72 10.78 -2.96
N ASP A 57 -3.82 10.71 -4.27
CA ASP A 57 -5.05 10.32 -4.99
C ASP A 57 -5.33 8.82 -5.04
N GLY A 58 -4.36 7.98 -4.69
CA GLY A 58 -4.52 6.52 -4.68
C GLY A 58 -4.52 5.91 -6.08
N GLU A 59 -4.11 6.67 -7.11
CA GLU A 59 -4.09 6.17 -8.49
C GLU A 59 -3.12 5.00 -8.63
N LEU A 60 -3.55 3.94 -9.31
CA LEU A 60 -2.71 2.78 -9.57
C LEU A 60 -1.64 3.15 -10.61
N ILE A 61 -0.36 3.07 -10.21
CA ILE A 61 0.79 3.32 -11.08
C ILE A 61 1.18 2.03 -11.80
N TRP A 62 1.33 0.95 -11.05
CA TRP A 62 1.59 -0.39 -11.59
C TRP A 62 1.11 -1.48 -10.64
N SER A 63 0.89 -2.67 -11.20
CA SER A 63 0.59 -3.90 -10.47
C SER A 63 1.43 -5.04 -11.03
N VAL A 64 1.98 -5.89 -10.16
CA VAL A 64 2.75 -7.06 -10.54
C VAL A 64 2.24 -8.30 -9.77
N PRO A 65 1.97 -9.41 -10.46
CA PRO A 65 1.67 -10.67 -9.80
C PRO A 65 2.97 -11.33 -9.29
N LEU A 66 2.94 -11.76 -8.04
CA LEU A 66 3.99 -12.49 -7.35
C LEU A 66 3.66 -13.98 -7.43
N ALA A 67 4.01 -14.60 -8.57
CA ALA A 67 3.63 -15.98 -8.88
C ALA A 67 4.07 -16.99 -7.79
N GLY A 68 3.09 -17.67 -7.18
CA GLY A 68 3.27 -18.94 -6.47
C GLY A 68 3.85 -18.88 -5.06
N HIS A 69 4.19 -17.70 -4.53
CA HIS A 69 4.77 -17.56 -3.20
C HIS A 69 3.92 -16.67 -2.30
N SER A 70 3.68 -17.12 -1.07
CA SER A 70 3.07 -16.30 -0.02
C SER A 70 4.11 -15.31 0.48
N VAL A 71 4.15 -14.13 -0.13
CA VAL A 71 4.98 -13.01 0.33
C VAL A 71 4.26 -12.36 1.50
N GLN A 72 4.99 -12.13 2.59
CA GLN A 72 4.44 -11.65 3.85
C GLN A 72 4.96 -10.25 4.22
N SER A 73 6.06 -9.82 3.62
CA SER A 73 6.61 -8.49 3.90
C SER A 73 7.43 -7.96 2.73
N LEU A 74 7.50 -6.64 2.65
CA LEU A 74 8.30 -5.87 1.71
C LEU A 74 9.35 -5.04 2.45
N VAL A 75 10.47 -4.80 1.77
CA VAL A 75 11.44 -3.78 2.16
C VAL A 75 11.88 -3.03 0.91
N GLU A 76 11.98 -1.71 1.00
CA GLU A 76 12.50 -0.88 -0.09
C GLU A 76 13.99 -0.65 0.14
N SER A 77 14.75 -0.68 -0.95
CA SER A 77 16.14 -0.29 -0.96
C SER A 77 16.27 1.18 -0.55
N PRO A 78 17.29 1.57 0.26
CA PRO A 78 17.45 2.97 0.69
C PRO A 78 17.71 3.95 -0.45
N ASP A 79 18.20 3.46 -1.58
CA ASP A 79 18.44 4.23 -2.80
C ASP A 79 17.25 4.24 -3.77
N GLY A 80 16.17 3.53 -3.45
CA GLY A 80 14.93 3.49 -4.24
C GLY A 80 15.06 2.75 -5.58
N ALA A 81 16.11 1.94 -5.74
CA ALA A 81 16.40 1.13 -6.93
C ALA A 81 15.79 -0.27 -6.87
#